data_AF-A0A4Q2YSG7-F1
#
_entry.id   AF-A0A4Q2YSG7-F1
#
_cell.length_a   1.000
_cell.length_b   1.000
_cell.length_c   1.000
_cell.angle_alpha   90.00
_cell.angle_beta   90.00
_cell.angle_gamma   90.00
#
_symmetry.space_group_name_H-M   'P 1'
#
loop_
_entity.id
_entity.type
_entity.pdbx_description
1 polymer ?
#
loop_
_entity_poly.entity_id
_entity_poly.type
_entity_poly.pdbx_seq_one_letter_code
_entity_poly.pdbx_strand_id
1 'polypeptide(L)'
;MRPEKDSALKITPYFATLILLGGCSAPSEPKGEQQKTPAAATTATLDFADAKAEESSISETPALRAQVILDHLGFSPGVIDGKEGQSYFAALRGFQTANDLPDTGKLDTTTLAKMEQWQAIPATRVVIIPDAFAAGPFFPDFPADAAEQAKLPMLGYRNVMEALAERFHTTPEAIVAMNSASTPVGAGKAIRVPNIPNPKAGDVGEDPRGWKDTLQRLGVSPEQPKADRVVVDKSEGVLKVFGADDKLIAQFPATMGSSKDP
;
A
#
# COMPACT_ATOMS: atom_id res chain seq x y z
N MET A 1 -57.84 41.90 -20.41
CA MET A 1 -58.20 43.22 -19.84
C MET A 1 -56.99 43.72 -19.05
N ARG A 2 -56.22 44.67 -19.60
CA ARG A 2 -55.40 45.60 -18.80
C ARG A 2 -56.33 46.63 -18.15
N PRO A 3 -55.92 47.26 -17.03
CA PRO A 3 -55.26 48.58 -17.11
C PRO A 3 -54.11 48.69 -16.07
N GLU A 4 -52.90 49.26 -16.31
CA GLU A 4 -52.49 50.69 -16.38
C GLU A 4 -53.32 51.62 -15.45
N LYS A 5 -52.81 52.58 -14.66
CA LYS A 5 -51.64 53.46 -14.78
C LYS A 5 -51.45 54.28 -13.49
N ASP A 6 -50.20 54.72 -13.28
CA ASP A 6 -49.69 56.04 -12.84
C ASP A 6 -50.34 56.88 -11.73
N SER A 7 -49.49 57.35 -10.79
CA SER A 7 -49.39 58.72 -10.24
C SER A 7 -48.32 58.75 -9.12
N ALA A 8 -47.47 59.76 -8.89
CA ALA A 8 -47.27 61.05 -9.53
C ALA A 8 -45.88 61.62 -9.15
N LEU A 9 -45.40 62.48 -10.05
CA LEU A 9 -44.24 63.35 -10.07
C LEU A 9 -44.23 64.41 -8.95
N LYS A 10 -43.06 64.77 -8.38
CA LYS A 10 -42.72 66.17 -8.01
C LYS A 10 -41.21 66.46 -8.14
N ILE A 11 -40.91 67.47 -8.95
CA ILE A 11 -39.61 68.11 -9.19
C ILE A 11 -39.54 69.38 -8.31
N THR A 12 -38.33 69.98 -8.18
CA THR A 12 -37.97 71.42 -7.97
C THR A 12 -37.18 71.64 -6.65
N PRO A 13 -36.26 72.63 -6.51
CA PRO A 13 -34.98 72.80 -7.22
C PRO A 13 -33.80 73.28 -6.31
N TYR A 14 -32.60 73.40 -6.91
CA TYR A 14 -31.56 74.45 -6.71
C TYR A 14 -30.76 74.62 -5.38
N PHE A 15 -29.46 74.36 -5.53
CA PHE A 15 -28.29 75.24 -5.26
C PHE A 15 -27.70 75.46 -3.84
N ALA A 16 -26.35 75.43 -3.88
CA ALA A 16 -25.34 76.01 -2.98
C ALA A 16 -25.08 75.22 -1.66
N THR A 17 -23.86 74.98 -1.17
CA THR A 17 -22.58 75.70 -1.26
C THR A 17 -21.42 74.74 -0.92
N LEU A 18 -20.29 75.02 -1.56
CA LEU A 18 -18.96 74.45 -1.49
C LEU A 18 -18.27 74.63 -0.11
N ILE A 19 -17.63 73.58 0.45
CA ILE A 19 -16.39 73.71 1.26
C ILE A 19 -15.47 72.51 0.98
N LEU A 20 -14.23 72.84 0.60
CA LEU A 20 -13.11 71.95 0.29
C LEU A 20 -12.65 71.13 1.51
N LEU A 21 -12.10 69.94 1.26
CA LEU A 21 -10.85 69.49 1.88
C LEU A 21 -10.25 68.31 1.10
N GLY A 22 -9.08 68.56 0.51
CA GLY A 22 -7.96 67.62 0.55
C GLY A 22 -7.89 66.52 -0.51
N GLY A 23 -6.79 66.52 -1.25
CA GLY A 23 -6.03 65.28 -1.47
C GLY A 23 -6.07 64.73 -2.88
N CYS A 24 -4.98 65.01 -3.58
CA CYS A 24 -4.50 64.48 -4.86
C CYS A 24 -4.97 63.09 -5.30
N SER A 25 -5.30 63.04 -6.59
CA SER A 25 -5.47 61.86 -7.43
C SER A 25 -4.32 60.85 -7.30
N ALA A 26 -4.68 59.58 -7.16
CA ALA A 26 -3.85 58.42 -7.46
C ALA A 26 -4.71 57.40 -8.23
N PRO A 27 -4.11 56.63 -9.16
CA PRO A 27 -4.84 55.90 -10.19
C PRO A 27 -5.60 54.69 -9.63
N SER A 28 -6.73 54.39 -10.26
CA SER A 28 -7.57 53.22 -9.98
C SER A 28 -6.79 51.92 -10.14
N GLU A 29 -6.67 51.18 -9.03
CA GLU A 29 -6.19 49.79 -9.00
C GLU A 29 -7.10 48.89 -9.86
N PRO A 30 -6.54 47.98 -10.68
CA PRO A 30 -7.35 46.94 -11.27
C PRO A 30 -7.79 45.98 -10.15
N LYS A 31 -9.10 45.71 -10.07
CA LYS A 31 -9.65 44.63 -9.23
C LYS A 31 -8.86 43.36 -9.53
N GLY A 32 -8.06 42.93 -8.57
CA GLY A 32 -7.44 41.62 -8.58
C GLY A 32 -8.53 40.56 -8.61
N GLU A 33 -8.70 39.94 -9.77
CA GLU A 33 -9.29 38.61 -9.83
C GLU A 33 -8.50 37.75 -8.86
N GLN A 34 -9.18 37.24 -7.82
CA GLN A 34 -8.63 36.19 -6.99
C GLN A 34 -8.38 35.00 -7.91
N GLN A 35 -7.15 34.94 -8.40
CA GLN A 35 -6.59 33.78 -9.03
C GLN A 35 -6.73 32.66 -8.00
N LYS A 36 -7.75 31.80 -8.20
CA LYS A 36 -7.76 30.48 -7.60
C LYS A 36 -6.44 29.86 -8.02
N THR A 37 -5.45 29.91 -7.13
CA THR A 37 -4.29 29.04 -7.21
C THR A 37 -4.86 27.65 -7.45
N PRO A 38 -4.52 26.98 -8.56
CA PRO A 38 -4.86 25.58 -8.70
C PRO A 38 -4.28 24.93 -7.45
N ALA A 39 -5.14 24.35 -6.61
CA ALA A 39 -4.66 23.41 -5.61
C ALA A 39 -3.74 22.47 -6.38
N ALA A 40 -2.45 22.47 -6.01
CA ALA A 40 -1.50 21.54 -6.60
C ALA A 40 -2.20 20.18 -6.58
N ALA A 41 -2.36 19.56 -7.74
CA ALA A 41 -2.88 18.21 -7.81
C ALA A 41 -1.90 17.40 -6.96
N THR A 42 -2.28 17.08 -5.71
CA THR A 42 -1.55 16.13 -4.90
C THR A 42 -1.60 14.86 -5.73
N THR A 43 -0.49 14.50 -6.36
CA THR A 43 -0.37 13.23 -7.07
C THR A 43 -0.79 12.18 -6.05
N ALA A 44 -1.92 11.52 -6.30
CA ALA A 44 -2.56 10.69 -5.29
C ALA A 44 -1.62 9.52 -4.98
N THR A 45 -0.97 9.55 -3.81
CA THR A 45 0.07 8.59 -3.46
C THR A 45 -0.53 7.22 -3.16
N LEU A 46 0.20 6.16 -3.50
CA LEU A 46 -0.09 4.78 -3.13
C LEU A 46 0.72 4.32 -1.90
N ASP A 47 1.62 5.18 -1.41
CA ASP A 47 2.46 4.87 -0.26
C ASP A 47 1.68 5.00 1.04
N PHE A 48 1.80 3.99 1.88
CA PHE A 48 1.19 3.93 3.19
C PHE A 48 2.02 4.70 4.21
N ALA A 49 1.50 5.83 4.69
CA ALA A 49 2.14 6.60 5.75
C ALA A 49 1.99 5.88 7.10
N ASP A 50 3.04 5.92 7.93
CA ASP A 50 2.97 5.43 9.30
C ASP A 50 2.05 6.31 10.15
N ALA A 51 1.21 5.64 10.94
CA ALA A 51 0.43 6.27 11.99
C ALA A 51 0.96 5.83 13.35
N LYS A 52 0.71 6.63 14.38
CA LYS A 52 1.02 6.24 15.75
C LYS A 52 0.20 4.99 16.09
N ALA A 53 0.87 3.93 16.54
CA ALA A 53 0.18 2.77 17.04
C ALA A 53 -0.60 3.16 18.30
N GLU A 54 -1.92 3.00 18.28
CA GLU A 54 -2.67 2.87 19.53
C GLU A 54 -2.23 1.57 20.22
N GLU A 55 -2.22 1.55 21.56
CA GLU A 55 -1.88 0.34 22.32
C GLU A 55 -2.80 -0.80 21.86
N SER A 56 -2.21 -1.78 21.19
CA SER A 56 -2.92 -2.99 20.78
C SER A 56 -2.87 -3.98 21.93
N SER A 57 -3.98 -4.67 22.18
CA SER A 57 -4.02 -5.81 23.09
C SER A 57 -3.35 -7.07 22.52
N ILE A 58 -2.81 -6.99 21.29
CA ILE A 58 -2.26 -8.14 20.58
C ILE A 58 -0.77 -8.23 20.84
N SER A 59 -0.39 -9.31 21.53
CA SER A 59 1.00 -9.68 21.72
C SER A 59 1.60 -10.15 20.41
N GLU A 60 2.64 -9.46 19.93
CA GLU A 60 3.45 -9.94 18.83
C GLU A 60 4.14 -11.25 19.23
N THR A 61 3.80 -12.35 18.56
CA THR A 61 4.38 -13.67 18.82
C THR A 61 5.77 -13.78 18.19
N PRO A 62 6.65 -14.67 18.71
CA PRO A 62 7.92 -14.97 18.05
C PRO A 62 7.76 -15.41 16.59
N ALA A 63 6.73 -16.22 16.28
CA ALA A 63 6.45 -16.66 14.93
C ALA A 63 6.08 -15.49 14.00
N LEU A 64 5.21 -14.57 14.44
CA LEU A 64 4.83 -13.40 13.64
C LEU A 64 6.04 -12.48 13.38
N ARG A 65 6.88 -12.26 14.39
CA ARG A 65 8.14 -11.52 14.23
C ARG A 65 9.06 -12.19 13.20
N ALA A 66 9.25 -13.50 13.32
CA ALA A 66 10.10 -14.25 12.40
C ALA A 66 9.55 -14.21 10.96
N GLN A 67 8.24 -14.37 10.74
CA GLN A 67 7.63 -14.26 9.42
C GLN A 67 7.95 -12.92 8.74
N VAL A 68 7.80 -11.81 9.46
CA VAL A 68 8.10 -10.47 8.93
C VAL A 68 9.60 -10.31 8.63
N ILE A 69 10.47 -10.73 9.55
CA ILE A 69 11.92 -10.67 9.31
C ILE A 69 12.30 -11.51 8.08
N LEU A 70 11.76 -12.72 7.95
CA LEU A 70 12.01 -13.60 6.81
C LEU A 70 11.56 -12.96 5.49
N ASP A 71 10.37 -12.35 5.46
CA ASP A 71 9.85 -11.64 4.28
C ASP A 71 10.74 -10.47 3.86
N HIS A 72 11.17 -9.63 4.81
CA HIS A 72 12.15 -8.54 4.56
C HIS A 72 13.46 -9.04 3.96
N LEU A 73 13.86 -10.25 4.31
CA LEU A 73 15.12 -10.86 3.87
C LEU A 73 14.97 -11.68 2.58
N GLY A 74 13.80 -11.66 1.95
CA GLY A 74 13.56 -12.39 0.70
C GLY A 74 13.32 -13.89 0.88
N PHE A 75 13.04 -14.35 2.09
CA PHE A 75 12.64 -15.73 2.38
C PHE A 75 11.14 -15.74 2.68
N SER A 76 10.29 -15.86 1.67
CA SER A 76 8.85 -15.72 1.85
C SER A 76 8.29 -16.82 2.77
N PRO A 77 7.69 -16.47 3.92
CA PRO A 77 7.07 -17.43 4.82
C PRO A 77 5.68 -17.87 4.35
N GLY A 78 5.25 -17.45 3.16
CA GLY A 78 3.85 -17.49 2.73
C GLY A 78 3.05 -16.40 3.42
N VAL A 79 1.85 -16.74 3.89
CA VAL A 79 0.96 -15.82 4.61
C VAL A 79 1.57 -15.41 5.96
N ILE A 80 1.59 -14.10 6.24
CA ILE A 80 1.99 -13.54 7.53
C ILE A 80 0.77 -13.43 8.44
N ASP A 81 0.58 -14.42 9.32
CA ASP A 81 -0.55 -14.53 10.24
C ASP A 81 -0.16 -15.02 11.65
N GLY A 82 1.14 -15.16 11.91
CA GLY A 82 1.71 -15.66 13.15
C GLY A 82 1.62 -17.19 13.33
N LYS A 83 1.19 -17.95 12.31
CA LYS A 83 1.09 -19.42 12.37
C LYS A 83 2.31 -20.11 11.75
N GLU A 84 2.69 -21.25 12.31
CA GLU A 84 3.84 -22.03 11.87
C GLU A 84 3.43 -23.03 10.77
N GLY A 85 3.29 -22.53 9.54
CA GLY A 85 2.95 -23.33 8.36
C GLY A 85 4.16 -23.92 7.60
N GLN A 86 3.90 -24.73 6.57
CA GLN A 86 4.96 -25.33 5.75
C GLN A 86 5.87 -24.30 5.08
N SER A 87 5.28 -23.23 4.52
CA SER A 87 6.04 -22.11 3.93
C SER A 87 6.91 -21.38 4.96
N TYR A 88 6.44 -21.24 6.20
CA TYR A 88 7.22 -20.67 7.29
C TYR A 88 8.44 -21.55 7.63
N PHE A 89 8.25 -22.86 7.77
CA PHE A 89 9.37 -23.77 8.00
C PHE A 89 10.36 -23.78 6.82
N ALA A 90 9.87 -23.76 5.58
CA ALA A 90 10.72 -23.67 4.40
C ALA A 90 11.54 -22.36 4.38
N ALA A 91 10.91 -21.22 4.70
CA ALA A 91 11.60 -19.94 4.81
C ALA A 91 12.69 -19.95 5.88
N LEU A 92 12.45 -20.58 7.04
CA LEU A 92 13.47 -20.79 8.07
C LEU A 92 14.66 -21.60 7.54
N ARG A 93 14.42 -22.69 6.79
CA ARG A 93 15.51 -23.47 6.14
C ARG A 93 16.32 -22.62 5.16
N GLY A 94 15.64 -21.82 4.35
CA GLY A 94 16.28 -20.90 3.40
C GLY A 94 17.15 -19.87 4.12
N PHE A 95 16.62 -19.24 5.17
CA PHE A 95 17.37 -18.30 6.00
C PHE A 95 18.58 -18.95 6.67
N GLN A 96 18.42 -20.15 7.23
CA GLN A 96 19.50 -20.91 7.86
C GLN A 96 20.61 -21.21 6.85
N THR A 97 20.24 -21.73 5.68
CA THR A 97 21.18 -22.02 4.58
C THR A 97 21.94 -20.77 4.13
N ALA A 98 21.24 -19.65 3.93
CA ALA A 98 21.85 -18.40 3.49
C ALA A 98 22.79 -17.75 4.52
N ASN A 99 22.74 -18.22 5.77
CA ASN A 99 23.52 -17.73 6.90
C ASN A 99 24.47 -18.79 7.49
N ASP A 100 24.72 -19.87 6.74
CA ASP A 100 25.62 -20.96 7.13
C ASP A 100 25.26 -21.61 8.49
N LEU A 101 23.95 -21.68 8.78
CA LEU A 101 23.40 -22.34 9.97
C LEU A 101 22.95 -23.77 9.65
N PRO A 102 22.83 -24.65 10.66
CA PRO A 102 22.20 -25.96 10.47
C PRO A 102 20.78 -25.82 9.93
N ASP A 103 20.46 -26.61 8.90
CA ASP A 103 19.12 -26.68 8.31
C ASP A 103 18.17 -27.49 9.23
N THR A 104 17.61 -26.81 10.22
CA THR A 104 16.64 -27.40 11.15
C THR A 104 15.19 -27.11 10.77
N GLY A 105 14.96 -26.05 9.99
CA GLY A 105 13.63 -25.52 9.67
C GLY A 105 12.87 -25.03 10.89
N LYS A 106 13.56 -24.72 12.00
CA LYS A 106 12.98 -24.29 13.27
C LYS A 106 13.53 -22.94 13.70
N LEU A 107 12.71 -22.16 14.38
CA LEU A 107 13.14 -20.95 15.08
C LEU A 107 13.84 -21.33 16.40
N ASP A 108 14.94 -22.07 16.30
CA ASP A 108 15.75 -22.51 17.43
C ASP A 108 16.64 -21.38 17.97
N THR A 109 17.34 -21.62 19.09
CA THR A 109 18.18 -20.62 19.74
C THR A 109 19.26 -20.04 18.81
N THR A 110 19.87 -20.87 17.96
CA THR A 110 20.88 -20.43 17.01
C THR A 110 20.28 -19.53 15.93
N THR A 111 19.12 -19.91 15.41
CA THR A 111 18.39 -19.13 14.41
C THR A 111 17.88 -17.81 14.99
N LEU A 112 17.33 -17.83 16.20
CA LEU A 112 16.91 -16.64 16.95
C LEU A 112 18.06 -15.67 17.17
N ALA A 113 19.19 -16.16 17.68
CA ALA A 113 20.38 -15.33 17.91
C ALA A 113 20.87 -14.67 16.60
N LYS A 114 20.79 -15.39 15.47
CA LYS A 114 21.11 -14.79 14.17
C LYS A 114 20.10 -13.73 13.75
N MET A 115 18.82 -13.90 14.07
CA MET A 115 17.75 -12.94 13.77
C MET A 115 17.76 -11.71 14.67
N GLU A 116 18.45 -11.72 15.82
CA GLU A 116 18.51 -10.59 16.77
C GLU A 116 18.99 -9.28 16.12
N GLN A 117 19.81 -9.36 15.06
CA GLN A 117 20.25 -8.17 14.31
C GLN A 117 19.09 -7.41 13.64
N TRP A 118 17.92 -8.05 13.48
CA TRP A 118 16.68 -7.45 12.97
C TRP A 118 15.58 -7.31 14.04
N GLN A 119 15.87 -7.56 15.33
CA GLN A 119 14.87 -7.51 16.41
C GLN A 119 14.20 -6.13 16.58
N ALA A 120 14.86 -5.08 16.07
CA ALA A 120 14.32 -3.73 16.08
C ALA A 120 13.18 -3.51 15.08
N ILE A 121 12.92 -4.45 14.17
CA ILE A 121 11.79 -4.44 13.25
C ILE A 121 10.57 -5.01 14.00
N PRO A 122 9.54 -4.20 14.33
CA PRO A 122 8.31 -4.73 14.91
C PRO A 122 7.61 -5.66 13.94
N ALA A 123 6.86 -6.64 14.43
CA ALA A 123 6.09 -7.53 13.55
C ALA A 123 4.93 -6.79 12.88
N THR A 124 4.43 -5.73 13.49
CA THR A 124 3.27 -4.98 13.00
C THR A 124 3.54 -3.49 12.94
N ARG A 125 2.84 -2.80 12.05
CA ARG A 125 2.82 -1.34 11.98
C ARG A 125 1.39 -0.86 11.78
N VAL A 126 1.11 0.38 12.16
CA VAL A 126 -0.18 1.02 11.87
C VAL A 126 0.05 2.00 10.72
N VAL A 127 -0.76 1.88 9.67
CA VAL A 127 -0.66 2.69 8.48
C VAL A 127 -1.95 3.42 8.18
N ILE A 128 -1.85 4.57 7.52
CA ILE A 128 -2.99 5.26 6.91
C ILE A 128 -3.21 4.70 5.51
N ILE A 129 -4.44 4.25 5.22
CA ILE A 129 -4.83 3.76 3.89
C ILE A 129 -4.91 4.96 2.94
N PRO A 130 -4.09 5.02 1.87
CA PRO A 130 -4.11 6.15 0.94
C PRO A 130 -5.42 6.22 0.14
N ASP A 131 -5.88 7.43 -0.20
CA ASP A 131 -7.08 7.63 -1.02
C ASP A 131 -7.00 6.91 -2.37
N ALA A 132 -5.84 6.96 -3.04
CA ALA A 132 -5.63 6.29 -4.33
C ALA A 132 -5.70 4.76 -4.23
N PHE A 133 -5.27 4.20 -3.10
CA PHE A 133 -5.35 2.77 -2.85
C PHE A 133 -6.80 2.35 -2.59
N ALA A 134 -7.49 3.08 -1.70
CA ALA A 134 -8.88 2.84 -1.36
C ALA A 134 -9.87 3.10 -2.50
N ALA A 135 -9.46 3.84 -3.55
CA ALA A 135 -10.28 4.06 -4.74
C ALA A 135 -10.37 2.82 -5.67
N GLY A 136 -9.50 1.82 -5.51
CA GLY A 136 -9.48 0.63 -6.35
C GLY A 136 -8.62 0.77 -7.61
N PRO A 137 -8.87 -0.01 -8.68
CA PRO A 137 -10.14 -0.66 -9.02
C PRO A 137 -10.50 -1.88 -8.15
N PHE A 138 -11.81 -2.08 -7.93
CA PHE A 138 -12.36 -3.26 -7.25
C PHE A 138 -13.54 -3.85 -8.04
N PHE A 139 -13.74 -5.15 -7.90
CA PHE A 139 -14.77 -5.93 -8.59
C PHE A 139 -15.65 -6.66 -7.56
N PRO A 140 -16.62 -5.99 -6.91
CA PRO A 140 -17.42 -6.60 -5.85
C PRO A 140 -18.12 -7.91 -6.28
N ASP A 141 -18.60 -7.94 -7.52
CA ASP A 141 -19.27 -9.09 -8.14
C ASP A 141 -18.26 -9.99 -8.89
N PHE A 142 -17.16 -10.36 -8.22
CA PHE A 142 -16.13 -11.21 -8.83
C PHE A 142 -16.68 -12.63 -9.10
N PRO A 143 -16.72 -13.09 -10.37
CA PRO A 143 -17.33 -14.36 -10.72
C PRO A 143 -16.49 -15.55 -10.22
N ALA A 144 -17.16 -16.64 -9.83
CA ALA A 144 -16.49 -17.87 -9.42
C ALA A 144 -16.01 -18.72 -10.61
N ASP A 145 -16.66 -18.59 -11.77
CA ASP A 145 -16.32 -19.34 -12.98
C ASP A 145 -15.14 -18.70 -13.73
N ALA A 146 -14.17 -19.52 -14.14
CA ALA A 146 -12.95 -19.05 -14.80
C ALA A 146 -13.20 -18.43 -16.18
N ALA A 147 -14.20 -18.91 -16.94
CA ALA A 147 -14.53 -18.35 -18.25
C ALA A 147 -15.19 -16.97 -18.11
N GLU A 148 -15.97 -16.75 -17.05
CA GLU A 148 -16.49 -15.42 -16.73
C GLU A 148 -15.39 -14.49 -16.19
N GLN A 149 -14.46 -14.98 -15.36
CA GLN A 149 -13.30 -14.21 -14.90
C GLN A 149 -12.44 -13.72 -16.07
N ALA A 150 -12.27 -14.54 -17.12
CA ALA A 150 -11.49 -14.17 -18.31
C ALA A 150 -12.08 -13.01 -19.12
N LYS A 151 -13.36 -12.66 -18.90
CA LYS A 151 -14.01 -11.49 -19.54
C LYS A 151 -13.79 -10.19 -18.77
N LEU A 152 -13.26 -10.26 -17.54
CA LEU A 152 -12.93 -9.07 -16.76
C LEU A 152 -11.77 -8.31 -17.41
N PRO A 153 -11.74 -6.97 -17.29
CA PRO A 153 -10.62 -6.18 -17.81
C PRO A 153 -9.30 -6.51 -17.11
N MET A 154 -9.35 -6.99 -15.87
CA MET A 154 -8.24 -7.53 -15.10
C MET A 154 -8.74 -8.46 -14.00
N LEU A 155 -7.90 -9.40 -13.57
CA LEU A 155 -8.13 -10.17 -12.35
C LEU A 155 -7.67 -9.33 -11.15
N GLY A 156 -8.60 -8.52 -10.62
CA GLY A 156 -8.37 -7.67 -9.45
C GLY A 156 -9.02 -8.22 -8.17
N TYR A 157 -9.15 -7.35 -7.17
CA TYR A 157 -9.74 -7.69 -5.87
C TYR A 157 -11.21 -7.31 -5.78
N ARG A 158 -11.96 -7.96 -4.89
CA ARG A 158 -13.37 -7.62 -4.63
C ARG A 158 -13.53 -6.31 -3.87
N ASN A 159 -12.57 -5.99 -2.99
CA ASN A 159 -12.66 -4.86 -2.08
C ASN A 159 -11.26 -4.46 -1.55
N VAL A 160 -11.23 -3.35 -0.80
CA VAL A 160 -10.01 -2.80 -0.18
C VAL A 160 -9.36 -3.74 0.83
N MET A 161 -10.13 -4.58 1.54
CA MET A 161 -9.58 -5.50 2.54
C MET A 161 -8.73 -6.59 1.88
N GLU A 162 -9.19 -7.13 0.75
CA GLU A 162 -8.40 -8.10 -0.03
C GLU A 162 -7.14 -7.47 -0.62
N ALA A 163 -7.24 -6.25 -1.14
CA ALA A 163 -6.08 -5.53 -1.64
C ALA A 163 -5.07 -5.24 -0.53
N LEU A 164 -5.52 -4.87 0.67
CA LEU A 164 -4.65 -4.69 1.84
C LEU A 164 -3.98 -6.01 2.23
N ALA A 165 -4.74 -7.10 2.25
CA ALA A 165 -4.21 -8.42 2.58
C ALA A 165 -3.08 -8.81 1.63
N GLU A 166 -3.27 -8.64 0.32
CA GLU A 166 -2.21 -8.88 -0.65
C GLU A 166 -1.02 -7.94 -0.41
N ARG A 167 -1.27 -6.63 -0.32
CA ARG A 167 -0.22 -5.60 -0.17
C ARG A 167 0.70 -5.84 1.03
N PHE A 168 0.19 -6.46 2.08
CA PHE A 168 0.93 -6.77 3.31
C PHE A 168 1.17 -8.27 3.53
N HIS A 169 1.09 -9.08 2.46
CA HIS A 169 1.42 -10.51 2.42
C HIS A 169 0.69 -11.33 3.50
N THR A 170 -0.61 -11.08 3.67
CA THR A 170 -1.43 -11.66 4.74
C THR A 170 -2.82 -12.01 4.23
N THR A 171 -3.78 -12.29 5.12
CA THR A 171 -5.18 -12.51 4.76
C THR A 171 -6.11 -11.46 5.39
N PRO A 172 -7.31 -11.25 4.84
CA PRO A 172 -8.34 -10.43 5.48
C PRO A 172 -8.60 -10.83 6.93
N GLU A 173 -8.62 -12.13 7.22
CA GLU A 173 -8.87 -12.66 8.57
C GLU A 173 -7.73 -12.31 9.54
N ALA A 174 -6.48 -12.37 9.07
CA ALA A 174 -5.32 -11.97 9.88
C ALA A 174 -5.32 -10.46 10.15
N ILE A 175 -5.66 -9.63 9.15
CA ILE A 175 -5.84 -8.18 9.36
C ILE A 175 -6.94 -7.94 10.39
N VAL A 176 -8.10 -8.58 10.26
CA VAL A 176 -9.19 -8.44 11.25
C VAL A 176 -8.73 -8.90 12.63
N ALA A 177 -8.01 -10.03 12.73
CA ALA A 177 -7.50 -10.53 14.00
C ALA A 177 -6.48 -9.57 14.65
N MET A 178 -5.71 -8.83 13.86
CA MET A 178 -4.73 -7.82 14.29
C MET A 178 -5.35 -6.47 14.68
N ASN A 179 -6.64 -6.29 14.44
CA ASN A 179 -7.39 -5.07 14.67
C ASN A 179 -8.65 -5.37 15.51
N SER A 180 -9.42 -4.35 15.88
CA SER A 180 -10.75 -4.59 16.42
C SER A 180 -11.73 -4.90 15.28
N ALA A 181 -12.77 -5.69 15.55
CA ALA A 181 -13.84 -5.93 14.57
C ALA A 181 -14.55 -4.63 14.12
N SER A 182 -14.42 -3.54 14.88
CA SER A 182 -14.97 -2.21 14.57
C SER A 182 -13.98 -1.27 13.88
N THR A 183 -12.76 -1.73 13.59
CA THR A 183 -11.73 -0.90 12.96
C THR A 183 -12.21 -0.46 11.56
N PRO A 184 -12.30 0.85 11.29
CA PRO A 184 -12.78 1.33 10.01
C PRO A 184 -11.75 1.06 8.91
N VAL A 185 -12.21 0.54 7.77
CA VAL A 185 -11.37 0.28 6.59
C VAL A 185 -11.81 1.19 5.45
N GLY A 186 -10.90 2.01 4.93
CA GLY A 186 -11.16 2.95 3.85
C GLY A 186 -10.17 4.11 3.83
N ALA A 187 -10.32 5.01 2.87
CA ALA A 187 -9.43 6.15 2.66
C ALA A 187 -9.22 6.98 3.94
N GLY A 188 -7.95 7.30 4.23
CA GLY A 188 -7.53 8.08 5.39
C GLY A 188 -7.71 7.38 6.74
N LYS A 189 -8.14 6.11 6.77
CA LYS A 189 -8.30 5.35 8.02
C LYS A 189 -6.99 4.67 8.40
N ALA A 190 -6.74 4.61 9.70
CA ALA A 190 -5.63 3.88 10.28
C ALA A 190 -5.97 2.39 10.41
N ILE A 191 -5.06 1.52 10.01
CA ILE A 191 -5.20 0.07 10.13
C ILE A 191 -3.86 -0.57 10.49
N ARG A 192 -3.88 -1.58 11.37
CA ARG A 192 -2.69 -2.36 11.70
C ARG A 192 -2.51 -3.51 10.74
N VAL A 193 -1.29 -3.68 10.27
CA VAL A 193 -0.91 -4.66 9.25
C VAL A 193 0.45 -5.25 9.61
N PRO A 194 0.83 -6.41 9.03
CA PRO A 194 2.22 -6.86 9.06
C PRO A 194 3.15 -5.73 8.63
N ASN A 195 4.33 -5.65 9.26
CA ASN A 195 5.28 -4.59 8.97
C ASN A 195 6.02 -4.83 7.66
N ILE A 196 5.32 -4.75 6.54
CA ILE A 196 5.89 -4.78 5.19
C ILE A 196 6.04 -3.33 4.71
N PRO A 197 7.23 -2.89 4.28
CA PRO A 197 7.49 -1.50 3.93
C PRO A 197 6.80 -1.09 2.63
N ASN A 198 6.82 0.21 2.33
CA ASN A 198 6.55 0.68 0.97
C ASN A 198 7.67 0.21 0.02
N PRO A 199 7.33 -0.13 -1.25
CA PRO A 199 8.36 -0.43 -2.23
C PRO A 199 9.24 0.82 -2.40
N LYS A 200 10.54 0.60 -2.59
CA LYS A 200 11.44 1.71 -2.90
C LYS A 200 11.03 2.29 -4.25
N ALA A 201 10.94 3.61 -4.33
CA ALA A 201 10.78 4.29 -5.60
C ALA A 201 12.02 4.00 -6.46
N GLY A 202 11.80 3.71 -7.74
CA GLY A 202 12.86 3.54 -8.71
C GLY A 202 12.35 3.81 -10.12
N ASP A 203 13.27 3.83 -11.07
CA ASP A 203 12.93 3.99 -12.48
C ASP A 203 12.40 2.67 -13.05
N VAL A 204 11.23 2.75 -13.67
CA VAL A 204 10.57 1.63 -14.38
C VAL A 204 10.74 1.75 -15.89
N GLY A 205 11.44 2.78 -16.38
CA GLY A 205 11.54 3.12 -17.79
C GLY A 205 10.24 3.65 -18.38
N GLU A 206 10.11 3.56 -19.70
CA GLU A 206 8.86 3.86 -20.39
C GLU A 206 7.76 2.86 -19.98
N ASP A 207 6.62 3.38 -19.52
CA ASP A 207 5.51 2.57 -19.04
C ASP A 207 4.22 2.81 -19.86
N PRO A 208 4.18 2.40 -21.14
CA PRO A 208 3.00 2.59 -21.98
C PRO A 208 1.79 1.76 -21.53
N ARG A 209 1.98 0.81 -20.59
CA ARG A 209 0.93 -0.09 -20.09
C ARG A 209 0.46 0.24 -18.66
N GLY A 210 1.10 1.19 -17.96
CA GLY A 210 0.73 1.57 -16.60
C GLY A 210 1.10 0.53 -15.53
N TRP A 211 2.16 -0.25 -15.74
CA TRP A 211 2.66 -1.23 -14.76
C TRP A 211 3.22 -0.60 -13.50
N LYS A 212 3.71 0.64 -13.55
CA LYS A 212 4.27 1.33 -12.39
C LYS A 212 3.32 1.35 -11.21
N ASP A 213 2.09 1.79 -11.46
CA ASP A 213 1.05 1.89 -10.44
C ASP A 213 0.65 0.50 -9.93
N THR A 214 0.62 -0.50 -10.82
CA THR A 214 0.32 -1.88 -10.45
C THR A 214 1.41 -2.45 -9.53
N LEU A 215 2.69 -2.27 -9.87
CA LEU A 215 3.82 -2.71 -9.03
C LEU A 215 3.80 -2.00 -7.67
N GLN A 216 3.53 -0.69 -7.64
CA GLN A 216 3.44 0.06 -6.39
C GLN A 216 2.26 -0.43 -5.52
N ARG A 217 1.10 -0.70 -6.12
CA ARG A 217 -0.08 -1.29 -5.42
C ARG A 217 0.20 -2.66 -4.85
N LEU A 218 1.02 -3.46 -5.53
CA LEU A 218 1.43 -4.79 -5.09
C LEU A 218 2.62 -4.75 -4.10
N GLY A 219 3.20 -3.59 -3.82
CA GLY A 219 4.39 -3.49 -2.97
C GLY A 219 5.68 -4.00 -3.63
N VAL A 220 5.70 -4.11 -4.96
CA VAL A 220 6.86 -4.61 -5.72
C VAL A 220 7.77 -3.46 -6.12
N SER A 221 9.00 -3.48 -5.61
CA SER A 221 10.05 -2.53 -5.98
C SER A 221 10.54 -2.79 -7.42
N PRO A 222 10.78 -1.76 -8.25
CA PRO A 222 11.48 -1.93 -9.53
C PRO A 222 12.95 -2.29 -9.34
N GLU A 223 13.55 -1.91 -8.21
CA GLU A 223 14.88 -2.36 -7.82
C GLU A 223 14.78 -3.73 -7.18
N GLN A 224 15.30 -4.75 -7.88
CA GLN A 224 15.32 -6.15 -7.45
C GLN A 224 16.77 -6.64 -7.33
N PRO A 225 17.07 -7.61 -6.45
CA PRO A 225 18.39 -8.19 -6.35
C PRO A 225 18.82 -8.84 -7.68
N LYS A 226 20.11 -8.76 -8.00
CA LYS A 226 20.67 -9.47 -9.16
C LYS A 226 20.86 -10.93 -8.82
N ALA A 227 20.25 -11.80 -9.63
CA ALA A 227 20.39 -13.24 -9.53
C ALA A 227 21.34 -13.74 -10.63
N ASP A 228 22.24 -14.65 -10.27
CA ASP A 228 23.09 -15.37 -11.22
C ASP A 228 22.44 -16.70 -11.63
N ARG A 229 21.62 -17.28 -10.74
CA ARG A 229 20.94 -18.55 -10.99
C ARG A 229 19.61 -18.63 -10.23
N VAL A 230 18.60 -19.20 -10.87
CA VAL A 230 17.30 -19.53 -10.24
C VAL A 230 17.08 -21.03 -10.36
N VAL A 231 16.63 -21.66 -9.27
CA VAL A 231 16.29 -23.08 -9.22
C VAL A 231 14.88 -23.25 -8.71
N VAL A 232 14.06 -24.03 -9.42
CA VAL A 232 12.76 -24.47 -8.93
C VAL A 232 12.92 -25.88 -8.38
N ASP A 233 12.83 -26.03 -7.07
CA ASP A 233 13.06 -27.28 -6.36
C ASP A 233 11.72 -27.94 -6.01
N LYS A 234 11.37 -29.00 -6.74
CA LYS A 234 10.13 -29.76 -6.52
C LYS A 234 10.10 -30.49 -5.20
N SER A 235 11.26 -30.95 -4.73
CA SER A 235 11.34 -31.75 -3.52
C SER A 235 11.06 -30.92 -2.28
N GLU A 236 11.44 -29.64 -2.32
CA GLU A 236 11.22 -28.68 -1.24
C GLU A 236 10.01 -27.77 -1.46
N GLY A 237 9.45 -27.73 -2.68
CA GLY A 237 8.30 -26.89 -3.01
C GLY A 237 8.63 -25.39 -3.02
N VAL A 238 9.84 -25.04 -3.46
CA VAL A 238 10.33 -23.66 -3.43
C VAL A 238 11.07 -23.28 -4.72
N LEU A 239 11.00 -22.00 -5.06
CA LEU A 239 11.93 -21.34 -5.97
C LEU A 239 13.05 -20.72 -5.15
N LYS A 240 14.29 -21.04 -5.47
CA LYS A 240 15.51 -20.54 -4.84
C LYS A 240 16.23 -19.60 -5.81
N VAL A 241 16.67 -18.46 -5.31
CA VAL A 241 17.43 -17.45 -6.06
C VAL A 241 18.84 -17.38 -5.50
N PHE A 242 19.81 -17.57 -6.37
CA PHE A 242 21.24 -17.54 -6.03
C PHE A 242 21.89 -16.33 -6.68
N GLY A 243 22.68 -15.60 -5.90
CA GLY A 243 23.55 -14.53 -6.38
C GLY A 243 24.97 -15.03 -6.66
N ALA A 244 25.92 -14.10 -6.58
CA ALA A 244 27.34 -14.41 -6.70
C ALA A 244 27.79 -15.49 -5.70
N ASP A 245 28.82 -16.25 -6.10
CA ASP A 245 29.43 -17.32 -5.30
C ASP A 245 28.43 -18.41 -4.86
N ASP A 246 27.37 -18.62 -5.64
CA ASP A 246 26.28 -19.57 -5.35
C ASP A 246 25.58 -19.33 -3.99
N LYS A 247 25.63 -18.09 -3.48
CA LYS A 247 24.94 -17.73 -2.24
C LYS A 247 23.43 -17.67 -2.45
N LEU A 248 22.66 -18.37 -1.63
CA LEU A 248 21.21 -18.23 -1.59
C LEU A 248 20.84 -16.84 -1.06
N ILE A 249 20.11 -16.06 -1.87
CA ILE A 249 19.75 -14.67 -1.57
C ILE A 249 18.24 -14.45 -1.44
N ALA A 250 17.42 -15.35 -1.98
CA ALA A 250 15.97 -15.33 -1.78
C ALA A 250 15.37 -16.73 -2.00
N GLN A 251 14.21 -16.96 -1.41
CA GLN A 251 13.43 -18.19 -1.56
C GLN A 251 11.94 -17.89 -1.48
N PHE A 252 11.15 -18.50 -2.36
CA PHE A 252 9.70 -18.32 -2.42
C PHE A 252 9.00 -19.67 -2.50
N PRO A 253 7.89 -19.89 -1.79
CA PRO A 253 7.04 -21.06 -2.00
C PRO A 253 6.66 -21.16 -3.49
N ALA A 254 6.75 -22.37 -4.05
CA ALA A 254 6.41 -22.63 -5.43
C ALA A 254 5.53 -23.89 -5.50
N THR A 255 4.35 -23.75 -6.10
CA THR A 255 3.53 -24.88 -6.48
C THR A 255 3.90 -25.30 -7.89
N MET A 256 4.07 -26.60 -8.10
CA MET A 256 4.50 -27.16 -9.37
C MET A 256 3.47 -28.15 -9.84
N GLY A 257 3.26 -28.19 -11.16
CA GLY A 257 2.32 -29.10 -11.79
C GLY A 257 2.50 -30.55 -11.34
N SER A 258 1.37 -31.23 -11.23
CA SER A 258 1.35 -32.66 -10.97
C SER A 258 1.68 -33.42 -12.27
N SER A 259 1.84 -34.73 -12.19
CA SER A 259 1.93 -35.53 -13.42
C SER A 259 0.64 -35.54 -14.25
N LYS A 260 -0.50 -35.16 -13.65
CA LYS A 260 -1.81 -35.07 -14.30
C LYS A 260 -2.09 -33.70 -14.89
N ASP A 261 -1.62 -32.66 -14.19
CA ASP A 261 -1.80 -31.25 -14.54
C ASP A 261 -0.42 -30.56 -14.47
N PRO A 262 0.43 -30.77 -15.50
CA PRO A 262 1.84 -30.37 -15.50
C PRO A 262 2.06 -28.86 -15.64
#